data_AF-A0A925QHH2-F1
#
_entry.id   AF-A0A925QHH2-F1
#
_cell.length_a   1.000
_cell.length_b   1.000
_cell.length_c   1.000
_cell.angle_alpha   90.00
_cell.angle_beta   90.00
_cell.angle_gamma   90.00
#
_symmetry.space_group_name_H-M   'P 1'
#
loop_
_entity.id
_entity.type
_entity.pdbx_description
1 polymer ?
#
loop_
_entity_poly.entity_id
_entity_poly.type
_entity_poly.pdbx_seq_one_letter_code
_entity_poly.pdbx_strand_id
1 'polypeptide(L)' 'MKTEEEINKDILAITMTIDEQFPELSKYIAETPMEVSFGADPETNLKNLQDYYETLNTLLKNYTKNHTGIINSSN' A
#
# COMPACT_ATOMS: atom_id res chain seq x y z
N MET A 1 -2.04 19.55 -1.53
CA MET A 1 -2.63 18.25 -1.88
C MET A 1 -1.58 17.50 -2.69
N LYS A 2 -1.30 16.25 -2.35
CA LYS A 2 -0.47 15.42 -3.23
C LYS A 2 -1.22 15.23 -4.55
N THR A 3 -0.49 15.24 -5.66
CA THR A 3 -1.05 14.93 -6.98
C THR A 3 -1.27 13.44 -7.13
N GLU A 4 -2.11 13.04 -8.08
CA GLU A 4 -2.29 11.64 -8.47
C GLU A 4 -0.95 10.96 -8.76
N GLU A 5 -0.03 11.66 -9.44
CA GLU A 5 1.30 11.15 -9.76
C GLU A 5 2.13 10.88 -8.50
N GLU A 6 2.04 11.76 -7.49
CA GLU A 6 2.74 11.55 -6.21
C GLU A 6 2.17 10.36 -5.44
N ILE A 7 0.84 10.19 -5.42
CA ILE A 7 0.21 9.05 -4.75
C ILE A 7 0.56 7.75 -5.49
N ASN A 8 0.57 7.76 -6.82
CA ASN A 8 1.02 6.63 -7.63
C ASN A 8 2.47 6.26 -7.35
N LYS A 9 3.36 7.25 -7.19
CA LYS A 9 4.75 7.02 -6.79
C LYS A 9 4.85 6.38 -5.40
N ASP A 10 4.05 6.85 -4.44
CA ASP A 10 4.01 6.28 -3.08
C ASP A 10 3.48 4.84 -3.09
N ILE A 11 2.43 4.55 -3.88
CA ILE A 11 1.90 3.20 -4.09
C ILE A 11 2.97 2.30 -4.72
N LEU A 12 3.67 2.78 -5.75
CA LEU A 12 4.73 2.00 -6.40
C LEU A 12 5.88 1.72 -5.42
N ALA A 13 6.29 2.72 -4.65
CA ALA A 13 7.36 2.58 -3.66
C ALA A 13 6.99 1.56 -2.58
N ILE A 14 5.77 1.60 -2.04
CA ILE A 14 5.34 0.66 -1.00
C ILE A 14 5.16 -0.76 -1.56
N THR A 15 4.64 -0.90 -2.78
CA THR A 15 4.49 -2.23 -3.42
C THR A 15 5.85 -2.85 -3.76
N MET A 16 6.82 -2.07 -4.25
CA MET A 16 8.21 -2.52 -4.42
C MET A 16 8.84 -2.94 -3.09
N THR A 17 8.64 -2.13 -2.04
CA THR A 17 9.13 -2.44 -0.69
C THR A 17 8.53 -3.76 -0.18
N ILE A 18 7.23 -3.98 -0.44
CA ILE A 18 6.54 -5.21 -0.09
C ILE A 18 7.06 -6.38 -0.93
N ASP A 19 7.34 -6.21 -2.22
CA ASP A 19 7.93 -7.25 -3.06
C ASP A 19 9.32 -7.68 -2.58
N GLU A 20 10.18 -6.72 -2.26
CA GLU A 20 11.55 -6.99 -1.83
C GLU A 20 11.62 -7.54 -0.40
N GLN A 21 10.84 -7.00 0.54
CA GLN A 21 10.93 -7.37 1.96
C GLN A 21 9.90 -8.42 2.40
N PHE A 22 8.75 -8.48 1.73
CA PHE A 22 7.61 -9.32 2.11
C PHE A 22 7.00 -10.01 0.86
N PRO A 23 7.76 -10.85 0.14
CA PRO A 23 7.31 -11.49 -1.10
C PRO A 23 5.99 -12.27 -0.96
N GLU A 24 5.67 -12.72 0.26
CA GLU A 24 4.37 -13.33 0.60
C GLU A 24 3.19 -12.37 0.44
N LEU A 25 3.33 -11.12 0.88
CA LEU A 25 2.32 -10.08 0.70
C LEU A 25 2.28 -9.60 -0.74
N SER A 26 3.43 -9.54 -1.41
CA SER A 26 3.50 -9.10 -2.81
C SER A 26 2.65 -9.97 -3.73
N LYS A 27 2.63 -11.28 -3.48
CA LYS A 27 1.75 -12.20 -4.20
C LYS A 27 0.26 -11.81 -4.08
N TYR A 28 -0.18 -11.39 -2.88
CA TYR A 28 -1.55 -10.95 -2.64
C TYR A 28 -1.88 -9.63 -3.36
N ILE A 29 -0.92 -8.72 -3.44
CA ILE A 29 -1.05 -7.44 -4.13
C ILE A 29 -1.05 -7.63 -5.65
N ALA A 30 -0.16 -8.49 -6.17
CA ALA A 30 -0.07 -8.81 -7.59
C ALA A 30 -1.32 -9.53 -8.11
N GLU A 31 -2.00 -10.30 -7.27
CA GLU A 31 -3.29 -10.93 -7.59
C GLU A 31 -4.46 -9.94 -7.62
N THR A 32 -4.29 -8.75 -7.02
CA THR A 32 -5.28 -7.68 -7.04
C THR A 32 -4.68 -6.45 -7.73
N PRO A 33 -4.42 -6.51 -9.05
CA PRO A 33 -4.00 -5.33 -9.77
C PRO A 33 -5.04 -4.25 -9.52
N MET A 34 -4.57 -3.06 -9.13
CA MET A 34 -5.40 -1.88 -9.02
C MET A 34 -5.91 -1.60 -10.44
N GLU A 35 -6.99 -2.27 -10.85
CA GLU A 35 -7.71 -2.03 -12.09
C GLU A 35 -8.32 -0.64 -11.97
N VAL A 36 -7.47 0.37 -12.19
CA VAL A 36 -7.55 1.40 -13.23
C VAL A 36 -8.98 1.81 -13.59
N SER A 37 -9.85 1.88 -12.59
CA SER A 37 -11.16 2.51 -12.67
C SER A 37 -10.90 3.98 -12.39
N PHE A 38 -10.19 4.61 -13.31
CA PHE A 38 -10.17 6.06 -13.47
C PHE A 38 -11.62 6.45 -13.73
N GLY A 39 -12.36 6.72 -12.64
CA GLY A 39 -13.64 7.40 -12.75
C GLY A 39 -13.41 8.71 -13.48
N ALA A 40 -14.43 9.17 -14.22
CA ALA A 40 -14.35 10.37 -15.05
C ALA A 40 -13.92 11.64 -14.29
N ASP A 41 -13.90 11.62 -12.96
CA ASP A 41 -13.57 12.74 -12.08
C ASP A 41 -12.20 12.57 -11.37
N PRO A 42 -11.28 13.53 -11.55
CA PRO A 42 -9.94 13.49 -10.95
C PRO A 42 -9.96 13.54 -9.41
N GLU A 43 -10.99 14.15 -8.81
CA GLU A 43 -11.12 14.23 -7.34
C GLU A 43 -11.46 12.86 -6.72
N THR A 44 -12.35 12.11 -7.36
CA THR A 44 -12.69 10.74 -6.93
C THR A 44 -11.50 9.80 -7.17
N ASN A 45 -10.78 10.00 -8.27
CA ASN A 45 -9.59 9.21 -8.55
C ASN A 45 -8.49 9.41 -7.50
N LEU A 46 -8.22 10.66 -7.12
CA LEU A 46 -7.24 10.99 -6.07
C LEU A 46 -7.60 10.30 -4.75
N LYS A 47 -8.88 10.35 -4.36
CA LYS A 47 -9.36 9.72 -3.14
C LYS A 47 -9.19 8.20 -3.19
N ASN A 48 -9.56 7.56 -4.30
CA ASN A 48 -9.41 6.12 -4.47
C ASN A 48 -7.95 5.67 -4.39
N LEU A 49 -7.04 6.43 -5.00
CA LEU A 49 -5.59 6.19 -4.91
C LEU A 49 -5.10 6.29 -3.47
N GLN A 50 -5.55 7.31 -2.74
CA GLN A 50 -5.15 7.52 -1.35
C GLN A 50 -5.69 6.40 -0.43
N ASP A 51 -6.96 6.02 -0.58
CA ASP A 51 -7.58 4.89 0.14
C ASP A 51 -6.83 3.57 -0.11
N TYR A 52 -6.39 3.33 -1.36
CA TYR A 52 -5.59 2.15 -1.70
C TYR A 52 -4.20 2.18 -1.05
N TYR A 53 -3.50 3.32 -1.12
CA TYR A 53 -2.22 3.48 -0.45
C TYR A 53 -2.34 3.24 1.06
N GLU A 54 -3.37 3.79 1.71
CA GLU A 54 -3.62 3.56 3.14
C GLU A 54 -3.90 2.10 3.46
N THR A 55 -4.59 1.39 2.56
CA THR A 55 -4.84 -0.05 2.68
C THR A 55 -3.54 -0.84 2.64
N LEU A 56 -2.67 -0.58 1.66
CA LEU A 56 -1.36 -1.23 1.55
C LEU A 56 -0.46 -0.91 2.74
N ASN A 57 -0.45 0.34 3.18
CA ASN A 57 0.34 0.77 4.34
C ASN A 57 -0.15 0.11 5.63
N THR A 58 -1.48 -0.02 5.80
CA THR A 58 -2.07 -0.70 6.95
C THR A 58 -1.79 -2.20 6.91
N LEU A 59 -1.85 -2.82 5.73
CA LEU A 59 -1.47 -4.22 5.53
C LEU A 59 -0.01 -4.45 5.93
N LEU A 60 0.90 -3.62 5.42
CA LEU A 60 2.33 -3.69 5.74
C LEU A 60 2.59 -3.44 7.23
N LYS A 61 1.94 -2.44 7.85
CA LYS A 61 2.06 -2.18 9.29
C LYS A 61 1.55 -3.34 10.14
N ASN A 62 0.41 -3.92 9.78
CA ASN A 62 -0.12 -5.07 10.49
C ASN A 62 0.78 -6.28 10.32
N TYR A 63 1.24 -6.55 9.10
CA TYR A 63 2.13 -7.67 8.83
C TYR A 63 3.46 -7.49 9.58
N THR A 64 4.12 -6.34 9.46
CA THR A 64 5.33 -6.04 10.23
C THR A 64 5.09 -6.16 11.72
N LYS A 65 4.00 -5.64 12.29
CA LYS A 65 3.68 -5.78 13.72
C LYS A 65 3.49 -7.24 14.16
N ASN A 66 2.87 -8.08 13.34
CA ASN A 66 2.66 -9.50 13.65
C ASN A 66 3.92 -10.34 13.40
N HIS A 67 4.72 -9.98 12.40
CA HIS A 67 5.94 -10.70 12.00
C HIS A 67 7.16 -10.28 12.84
N THR A 68 7.21 -9.04 13.33
CA THR A 68 8.14 -8.57 14.39
C THR A 68 7.56 -8.78 15.79
N GLY A 69 6.75 -9.81 15.98
CA GLY A 69 6.20 -10.24 17.27
C GLY A 69 7.24 -10.53 18.36
N ILE A 70 8.54 -10.32 18.15
CA ILE A 70 9.55 -10.25 19.20
C ILE A 70 10.50 -9.07 18.95
N ILE A 71 10.11 -7.86 19.35
CA ILE A 71 10.97 -6.87 20.07
C ILE A 71 10.11 -5.69 20.53
N ASN A 72 9.13 -5.94 21.41
CA ASN A 72 8.70 -4.96 22.41
C ASN A 72 8.16 -5.75 23.61
N SER A 73 9.04 -6.50 24.25
CA SER A 73 9.00 -6.59 25.71
C SER A 73 9.81 -5.42 26.27
N SER A 74 9.29 -4.81 27.33
CA SER A 74 9.79 -3.64 28.09
C SER A 74 9.26 -2.30 27.54
N ASN A 75 8.54 -1.46 28.29
CA ASN A 75 8.40 -1.32 29.75
C ASN A 75 7.11 -0.56 30.09
#